data_AF-A0A2V9L3X1-F1
#
_entry.id   AF-A0A2V9L3X1-F1
#
_cell.length_a   1.000
_cell.length_b   1.000
_cell.length_c   1.000
_cell.angle_alpha   90.00
_cell.angle_beta   90.00
_cell.angle_gamma   90.00
#
_symmetry.space_group_name_H-M   'P 1'
#
loop_
_entity.id
_entity.type
_entity.pdbx_description
1 polymer ?
#
loop_
_entity_poly.entity_id
_entity_poly.type
_entity_poly.pdbx_seq_one_letter_code
_entity_poly.pdbx_strand_id
1 'polypeptide(L)' 'MKNPSSKTRAEVLKGISMEVREGEVLGLLGPNGAGKTTLLEILSTLLLPTSGQVSVWGYDVVREGAEVRRVMSYCPSAS' A
#
# COMPACT_ATOMS: atom_id res chain seq x y z
N MET A 1 -0.82 -33.60 19.46
CA MET A 1 0.25 -32.81 18.82
C MET A 1 -0.33 -32.17 17.56
N LYS A 2 -0.72 -30.88 17.58
CA LYS A 2 -1.33 -30.21 16.42
C LYS A 2 -0.23 -29.69 15.49
N ASN A 3 -0.27 -30.11 14.23
CA ASN A 3 0.68 -29.73 13.18
C ASN A 3 0.67 -28.19 12.98
N PRO A 4 1.82 -27.52 12.86
CA PRO A 4 1.84 -26.08 12.62
C PRO A 4 1.29 -25.82 11.21
N SER A 5 0.14 -25.14 11.13
CA SER A 5 -0.52 -24.86 9.85
C SER A 5 0.42 -24.08 8.93
N SER A 6 0.76 -24.67 7.79
CA SER A 6 1.30 -23.99 6.62
C SER A 6 0.43 -22.76 6.32
N LYS A 7 0.91 -21.55 6.62
CA LYS A 7 0.23 -20.32 6.20
C LYS A 7 0.31 -20.26 4.68
N THR A 8 -0.81 -20.49 4.00
CA THR A 8 -0.91 -20.29 2.55
C THR A 8 -0.59 -18.84 2.23
N ARG A 9 0.37 -18.61 1.33
CA ARG A 9 0.75 -17.28 0.87
C ARG A 9 -0.44 -16.70 0.09
N ALA A 10 -1.13 -15.73 0.68
CA ALA A 10 -2.28 -15.07 0.07
C ALA A 10 -1.82 -13.83 -0.70
N GLU A 11 -2.27 -13.70 -1.94
CA GLU A 11 -2.00 -12.54 -2.79
C GLU A 11 -3.06 -11.45 -2.50
N VAL A 12 -2.64 -10.37 -1.84
CA VAL A 12 -3.56 -9.31 -1.35
C VAL A 12 -3.85 -8.26 -2.42
N LEU A 13 -2.86 -7.89 -3.23
CA LEU A 13 -2.99 -6.95 -4.34
C LEU A 13 -2.58 -7.64 -5.64
N LYS A 14 -3.38 -7.49 -6.70
CA LYS A 14 -3.14 -8.13 -8.00
C LYS A 14 -3.19 -7.10 -9.11
N GLY A 15 -2.04 -6.80 -9.71
CA GLY A 15 -1.95 -5.99 -10.94
C GLY A 15 -2.67 -4.64 -10.88
N ILE A 16 -2.55 -3.91 -9.77
CA ILE A 16 -3.17 -2.59 -9.62
C ILE A 16 -2.39 -1.56 -10.44
N SER A 17 -3.10 -0.86 -11.33
CA SER A 17 -2.57 0.26 -12.10
C SER A 17 -3.50 1.46 -11.92
N MET A 18 -2.97 2.56 -11.41
CA MET A 18 -3.73 3.79 -11.15
C MET A 18 -2.80 5.01 -11.12
N GLU A 19 -3.38 6.18 -11.38
CA GLU A 19 -2.74 7.49 -11.27
C GLU A 19 -3.69 8.39 -10.49
N VAL A 20 -3.16 9.21 -9.58
CA VAL A 20 -3.90 10.25 -8.87
C VAL A 20 -3.16 11.55 -9.08
N ARG A 21 -3.84 12.54 -9.64
CA ARG A 21 -3.27 13.84 -9.96
C ARG A 21 -3.42 14.82 -8.81
N GLU A 22 -2.61 15.87 -8.86
CA GLU A 22 -2.74 16.98 -7.93
C GLU A 22 -4.16 17.57 -7.97
N GLY A 23 -4.75 17.77 -6.80
CA GLY A 23 -6.12 18.27 -6.65
C GLY A 23 -7.22 17.20 -6.74
N GLU A 24 -6.89 15.95 -7.06
CA GLU A 24 -7.87 14.86 -7.08
C GLU A 24 -8.13 14.28 -5.69
N VAL A 25 -9.40 13.97 -5.41
CA VAL A 25 -9.82 13.22 -4.23
C VAL A 25 -10.21 11.81 -4.66
N LEU A 26 -9.46 10.81 -4.21
CA LEU A 26 -9.72 9.41 -4.50
C LEU A 26 -10.40 8.72 -3.30
N GLY A 27 -11.52 8.05 -3.54
CA GLY A 27 -12.12 7.10 -2.60
C GLY A 27 -11.73 5.65 -2.93
N LEU A 28 -11.15 4.93 -1.96
CA LEU A 28 -10.90 3.49 -2.06
C LEU A 28 -11.99 2.71 -1.33
N LEU A 29 -12.85 2.01 -2.07
CA LEU A 29 -13.99 1.24 -1.54
C LEU A 29 -13.81 -0.26 -1.76
N GLY A 30 -14.34 -1.07 -0.84
CA GLY A 30 -14.32 -2.53 -0.94
C GLY A 30 -14.52 -3.21 0.41
N PRO A 31 -14.78 -4.54 0.45
CA PRO A 31 -14.98 -5.28 1.69
C PRO A 31 -13.70 -5.34 2.55
N ASN A 32 -13.85 -5.74 3.81
CA ASN A 32 -12.71 -6.01 4.68
C ASN A 32 -11.83 -7.12 4.09
N GLY A 33 -10.52 -6.93 4.12
CA GLY A 33 -9.55 -7.86 3.50
C GLY A 33 -9.32 -7.65 2.00
N ALA A 34 -9.99 -6.71 1.33
CA ALA A 34 -9.77 -6.41 -0.09
C ALA A 34 -8.39 -5.75 -0.40
N GLY A 35 -7.55 -5.49 0.61
CA GLY A 35 -6.22 -4.92 0.40
C GLY A 35 -6.13 -3.39 0.44
N LYS A 36 -7.21 -2.67 0.78
CA LYS A 36 -7.21 -1.19 0.86
C LYS A 36 -6.12 -0.65 1.78
N THR A 37 -6.07 -1.14 3.02
CA THR A 37 -5.06 -0.73 4.01
C THR A 37 -3.66 -1.07 3.51
N THR A 38 -3.47 -2.26 2.94
CA THR A 38 -2.20 -2.71 2.35
C THR A 38 -1.73 -1.78 1.23
N LEU A 39 -2.63 -1.33 0.35
CA LEU A 39 -2.30 -0.38 -0.70
C LEU A 39 -1.88 0.98 -0.10
N LEU A 40 -2.63 1.49 0.89
CA LEU A 40 -2.30 2.74 1.55
C LEU A 40 -0.98 2.68 2.32
N GLU A 41 -0.68 1.55 2.96
CA GLU A 41 0.59 1.29 3.64
C GLU A 41 1.77 1.22 2.65
N ILE A 42 1.55 0.71 1.44
CA ILE A 42 2.57 0.75 0.38
C ILE A 42 2.85 2.18 -0.07
N LEU A 43 1.79 2.95 -0.35
CA LEU A 43 1.91 4.35 -0.75
C LEU A 43 2.61 5.19 0.33
N SER A 44 2.34 4.90 1.61
CA SER A 44 2.94 5.59 2.75
C SER A 44 4.30 5.05 3.18
N THR A 45 4.89 4.11 2.42
CA THR A 45 6.20 3.49 2.69
C THR A 45 6.28 2.63 3.96
N LEU A 46 5.13 2.29 4.55
CA LEU A 46 5.05 1.40 5.71
C LEU A 46 5.15 -0.08 5.32
N LEU A 47 4.84 -0.40 4.07
CA LEU A 47 4.95 -1.74 3.50
C LEU A 47 5.63 -1.65 2.13
N LEU A 48 6.50 -2.60 1.80
CA LEU A 48 7.09 -2.66 0.47
C LEU A 48 6.22 -3.51 -0.48
N PRO A 49 6.05 -3.10 -1.75
CA PRO A 49 5.35 -3.93 -2.73
C PRO A 49 6.17 -5.19 -3.04
N THR A 50 5.49 -6.32 -3.26
CA THR A 50 6.15 -7.57 -3.68
C THR A 50 6.73 -7.46 -5.09
N SER A 51 6.10 -6.65 -5.96
CA SER A 51 6.47 -6.45 -7.35
C SER A 51 5.82 -5.17 -7.89
N GLY A 52 6.32 -4.66 -9.02
CA GLY A 52 5.82 -3.45 -9.66
C GLY A 52 6.59 -2.20 -9.24
N GLN A 53 6.09 -1.04 -9.66
CA GLN A 53 6.67 0.27 -9.35
C GLN A 53 5.57 1.20 -8.87
N VAL A 54 5.91 2.01 -7.86
CA VAL A 54 5.00 2.98 -7.24
C VAL A 54 5.79 4.22 -6.93
N SER A 55 5.26 5.38 -7.30
CA SER A 55 5.85 6.68 -7.00
C SER A 55 4.82 7.62 -6.40
N VAL A 56 5.24 8.44 -5.44
CA VAL A 56 4.42 9.48 -4.81
C VAL A 56 5.14 10.82 -4.99
N TRP A 57 4.46 11.80 -5.60
CA TRP A 57 5.06 13.10 -5.94
C TRP A 57 6.39 13.00 -6.71
N GLY A 58 6.52 11.99 -7.57
CA GLY A 58 7.73 11.72 -8.36
C GLY A 58 8.82 10.92 -7.64
N TYR A 59 8.69 10.65 -6.34
CA TYR A 59 9.65 9.85 -5.57
C TYR A 59 9.26 8.38 -5.55
N ASP A 60 10.20 7.48 -5.82
CA ASP A 60 9.99 6.04 -5.73
C ASP A 60 9.80 5.59 -4.27
N VAL A 61 8.74 4.83 -3.98
CA VAL A 61 8.41 4.46 -2.59
C VAL A 61 9.40 3.49 -1.96
N VAL A 62 10.19 2.76 -2.77
CA VAL A 62 11.17 1.78 -2.30
C VAL A 62 12.55 2.44 -2.14
N ARG A 63 12.98 3.22 -3.12
CA ARG A 63 14.33 3.83 -3.18
C ARG A 63 14.39 5.17 -2.46
N GLU A 64 13.29 5.93 -2.46
CA GLU A 64 13.23 7.32 -2.01
C GLU A 64 12.18 7.51 -0.91
N GLY A 65 11.87 6.47 -0.15
CA GLY A 65 10.81 6.52 0.85
C GLY A 65 10.98 7.61 1.93
N ALA A 66 12.20 8.08 2.18
CA ALA A 66 12.43 9.23 3.05
C ALA A 66 11.86 10.54 2.48
N GLU A 67 11.95 10.74 1.17
CA GLU A 67 11.37 11.91 0.49
C GLU A 67 9.84 11.81 0.47
N VAL A 68 9.31 10.61 0.18
CA VAL A 68 7.86 10.35 0.23
C VAL A 68 7.26 10.74 1.58
N ARG A 69 7.90 10.34 2.70
CA ARG A 69 7.43 10.67 4.05
C ARG A 69 7.49 12.16 4.40
N ARG A 70 8.22 12.99 3.64
CA ARG A 70 8.21 14.46 3.82
C ARG A 70 7.01 15.13 3.15
N VAL A 71 6.47 14.51 2.10
CA VAL A 71 5.41 15.09 1.26
C VAL A 71 4.06 14.38 1.42
N MET A 72 4.03 13.25 2.13
CA MET A 72 2.82 12.47 2.40
C MET A 72 2.63 12.27 3.90
N SER A 73 1.42 12.49 4.37
CA SER A 73 0.97 12.11 5.72
C SER A 73 0.09 10.88 5.66
N TYR A 74 0.24 9.97 6.62
CA TYR A 74 -0.59 8.78 6.75
C TYR A 74 -1.24 8.75 8.13
N CYS A 75 -2.55 8.60 8.17
CA CYS A 75 -3.32 8.42 9.40
C CYS A 75 -3.81 6.96 9.45
N PRO A 76 -3.23 6.12 10.32
CA PRO A 76 -3.70 4.75 10.50
C PRO A 76 -5.13 4.75 11.03
N SER A 77 -5.89 3.70 10.71
CA SER A 77 -7.17 3.49 11.39
C SER A 77 -6.91 3.32 12.89
N ALA A 78 -7.51 4.18 13.72
CA ALA A 78 -7.62 3.91 15.14
C ALA A 78 -8.43 2.61 15.31
N SER A 79 -7.87 1.68 16.08
CA SER A 79 -8.57 0.48 16.54
C SER A 79 -9.20 0.74 17.90
#